data_AF-A0A2N6K7R0-F1
#
_entry.id   AF-A0A2N6K7R0-F1
#
_cell.length_a   1.000
_cell.length_b   1.000
_cell.length_c   1.000
_cell.angle_alpha   90.00
_cell.angle_beta   90.00
_cell.angle_gamma   90.00
#
_symmetry.space_group_name_H-M   'P 1'
#
loop_
_entity.id
_entity.type
_entity.pdbx_description
1 polymer ?
#
loop_
_entity_poly.entity_id
_entity_poly.type
_entity_poly.pdbx_seq_one_letter_code
_entity_poly.pdbx_strand_id
1 'polypeptide(L)' 'MKNANLEKANLKDANLSGAYLENVKLSGAIMPDGTIHD' A
#
# COMPACT_ATOMS: atom_id res chain seq x y z
N MET A 1 -4.55 9.73 -8.85
CA MET A 1 -4.16 8.62 -9.75
C MET A 1 -5.02 7.42 -9.36
N LYS A 2 -5.84 6.86 -10.25
CA LYS A 2 -6.86 5.87 -9.85
C LYS A 2 -6.47 4.40 -10.03
N ASN A 3 -5.22 4.09 -10.38
CA ASN A 3 -4.77 2.71 -10.66
C ASN A 3 -3.25 2.59 -10.43
N ALA A 4 -2.79 2.77 -9.19
CA ALA A 4 -1.39 2.50 -8.87
C ALA A 4 -1.19 0.99 -8.64
N ASN A 5 -0.08 0.43 -9.13
CA ASN A 5 0.36 -0.90 -8.77
C ASN A 5 1.47 -0.79 -7.72
N LEU A 6 1.19 -1.25 -6.50
CA LEU A 6 2.10 -1.34 -5.37
C LEU A 6 2.21 -2.79 -4.87
N GLU A 7 1.93 -3.78 -5.74
CA GLU A 7 2.13 -5.18 -5.42
C GLU A 7 3.56 -5.41 -4.91
N LYS A 8 3.68 -6.08 -3.76
CA LYS A 8 4.96 -6.37 -3.09
C LYS A 8 5.81 -5.15 -2.74
N ALA A 9 5.25 -3.94 -2.74
CA ALA A 9 5.96 -2.74 -2.32
C ALA A 9 6.23 -2.77 -0.81
N ASN A 10 7.35 -2.16 -0.39
CA ASN A 10 7.60 -1.92 1.02
C ASN A 10 7.14 -0.51 1.40
N LEU A 11 6.02 -0.42 2.13
CA LEU A 11 5.43 0.80 2.66
C LEU A 11 5.63 0.92 4.17
N LYS A 12 6.55 0.13 4.76
CA LYS A 12 6.88 0.22 6.17
C LYS A 12 7.29 1.65 6.53
N ASP A 13 6.78 2.14 7.66
CA ASP A 13 6.99 3.51 8.14
C ASP A 13 6.47 4.63 7.20
N ALA A 14 5.75 4.29 6.13
CA ALA A 14 5.15 5.27 5.23
C ALA A 14 3.91 5.92 5.85
N ASN A 15 3.80 7.26 5.76
CA ASN A 15 2.57 7.95 6.16
C ASN A 15 1.53 7.88 5.03
N LEU A 16 0.54 7.00 5.18
CA LEU A 16 -0.59 6.85 4.25
C LEU A 16 -1.83 7.65 4.69
N SER A 17 -1.71 8.53 5.69
CA SER A 17 -2.83 9.34 6.17
C SER A 17 -3.34 10.26 5.06
N GLY A 18 -4.61 10.11 4.69
CA GLY A 18 -5.22 10.88 3.59
C GLY A 18 -4.87 10.38 2.18
N ALA A 19 -4.14 9.26 2.06
CA ALA A 19 -3.89 8.65 0.75
C ALA A 19 -5.17 8.02 0.20
N TYR A 20 -5.49 8.32 -1.07
CA TYR A 20 -6.55 7.63 -1.81
C TYR A 20 -6.01 6.30 -2.32
N LEU A 21 -6.25 5.22 -1.56
CA LEU A 21 -5.85 3.85 -1.90
C LEU A 21 -6.96 3.05 -2.58
N GLU A 22 -8.08 3.69 -2.90
CA GLU A 22 -9.19 3.07 -3.63
C GLU A 22 -8.69 2.61 -5.01
N ASN A 23 -8.80 1.31 -5.30
CA ASN A 23 -8.32 0.64 -6.52
C ASN A 23 -6.79 0.57 -6.70
N VAL A 24 -6.01 0.73 -5.62
CA VAL A 24 -4.57 0.44 -5.64
C VAL A 24 -4.35 -1.05 -5.45
N LYS A 25 -3.50 -1.65 -6.29
CA LYS A 25 -3.09 -3.05 -6.10
C LYS A 25 -2.03 -3.11 -5.00
N LEU A 26 -2.36 -3.72 -3.87
CA LEU A 26 -1.49 -3.81 -2.69
C LEU A 26 -1.11 -5.25 -2.33
N SER A 27 -1.50 -6.25 -3.11
CA SER A 27 -1.23 -7.65 -2.79
C SER A 27 0.26 -7.91 -2.59
N GLY A 28 0.59 -8.51 -1.44
CA GLY A 28 1.93 -8.78 -0.96
C GLY A 28 2.71 -7.55 -0.45
N ALA A 29 2.12 -6.35 -0.42
CA ALA A 29 2.80 -5.15 0.06
C ALA A 29 2.99 -5.21 1.59
N ILE A 30 4.14 -4.71 2.07
CA ILE A 30 4.37 -4.48 3.48
C ILE A 30 3.75 -3.13 3.83
N MET A 31 2.72 -3.13 4.68
CA MET A 31 1.98 -1.95 5.11
C MET A 31 2.77 -1.13 6.15
N PRO A 32 2.35 0.12 6.45
CA PRO A 32 3.05 0.96 7.41
C PRO A 32 3.24 0.36 8.81
N ASP A 33 2.31 -0.50 9.24
CA ASP A 33 2.37 -1.23 10.51
C ASP A 33 3.28 -2.48 10.46
N GLY A 34 3.86 -2.78 9.29
CA GLY A 34 4.73 -3.93 9.05
C GLY A 34 3.98 -5.21 8.67
N THR A 35 2.64 -5.19 8.57
CA THR A 35 1.86 -6.34 8.12
C THR A 35 1.95 -6.51 6.61
N ILE A 36 1.72 -7.74 6.12
CA ILE A 36 1.60 -7.99 4.68
C ILE A 36 0.12 -7.89 4.30
N HIS A 37 -0.18 -7.15 3.24
CA HIS A 37 -1.52 -7.03 2.68
C HIS A 37 -1.79 -8.15 1.67
N ASP A 38 -2.91 -8.86 1.80
CA ASP A 38 -3.34 -9.92 0.87
C ASP A 38 -4.05 -9.34 -0.36
#